data_AF-A0A832DM22-F1
#
_entry.id   AF-A0A832DM22-F1
#
_cell.length_a   1.000
_cell.length_b   1.000
_cell.length_c   1.000
_cell.angle_alpha   90.00
_cell.angle_beta   90.00
_cell.angle_gamma   90.00
#
_symmetry.space_group_name_H-M   'P 1'
#
loop_
_entity.id
_entity.type
_entity.pdbx_description
1 polymer ?
#
loop_
_entity_poly.entity_id
_entity_poly.type
_entity_poly.pdbx_seq_one_letter_code
_entity_poly.pdbx_strand_id
1 'polypeptide(L)'
;MTVRMLALACAVAALAACATMREPLQQRTTQGPTAEEMWLYRVILTNGRQPNFEERRHWEDDIDERIARYLRAHPKAANSLDVSTFKFYRRAAVGQSKEQVTILLGAPQASTTDPAEIEKLARKYWPDIKGRAEEAWSYPLGWHVYFADSRVVDITQYLPR
;
A
#
# COMPACT_ATOMS: atom_id res chain seq x y z
N MET A 1 -41.11 -30.42 14.09
CA MET A 1 -39.92 -29.67 14.56
C MET A 1 -40.28 -29.01 15.89
N THR A 2 -39.63 -29.40 16.99
CA THR A 2 -39.89 -28.83 18.32
C THR A 2 -39.22 -27.46 18.45
N VAL A 3 -39.78 -26.55 19.25
CA VAL A 3 -39.29 -25.16 19.46
C VAL A 3 -37.78 -25.12 19.83
N ARG A 4 -37.28 -26.15 20.51
CA ARG A 4 -35.86 -26.32 20.85
C ARG A 4 -34.93 -26.54 19.65
N MET A 5 -35.37 -27.27 18.62
CA MET A 5 -34.60 -27.44 17.37
C MET A 5 -34.54 -26.14 16.56
N LEU A 6 -35.63 -25.37 16.56
CA LEU A 6 -35.68 -24.08 15.87
C LEU A 6 -34.74 -23.07 16.55
N ALA A 7 -34.75 -23.02 17.88
CA ALA A 7 -33.86 -22.15 18.66
C ALA A 7 -32.38 -22.52 18.47
N LEU A 8 -32.05 -23.81 18.43
CA LEU A 8 -30.68 -24.27 18.20
C LEU A 8 -30.22 -23.96 16.76
N ALA A 9 -31.08 -24.14 15.77
CA ALA A 9 -30.78 -23.80 14.38
C ALA A 9 -30.55 -22.30 14.19
N CYS A 10 -31.38 -21.44 14.80
CA CYS A 10 -31.19 -19.99 14.77
C CYS A 10 -29.90 -19.56 15.49
N ALA A 11 -29.55 -20.20 16.61
CA ALA A 11 -28.31 -19.91 17.33
C ALA A 11 -27.06 -20.28 16.50
N VAL A 12 -27.07 -21.44 15.83
CA VAL A 12 -25.97 -21.86 14.94
C VAL A 12 -25.87 -20.95 13.71
N ALA A 13 -27.01 -20.56 13.12
CA ALA A 13 -27.03 -19.62 12.00
C ALA A 13 -26.51 -18.22 12.38
N ALA A 14 -26.86 -17.72 13.57
CA ALA A 14 -26.36 -16.45 14.08
C ALA A 14 -24.85 -16.49 14.36
N LEU A 15 -24.32 -17.62 14.88
CA LEU A 15 -22.89 -17.81 15.10
C LEU A 15 -22.11 -17.96 13.78
N ALA A 16 -22.69 -18.63 12.77
CA ALA A 16 -22.09 -18.76 11.44
C ALA A 16 -22.06 -17.42 10.67
N ALA A 17 -23.07 -16.57 10.85
CA ALA A 17 -23.13 -15.24 10.23
C ALA A 17 -22.05 -14.28 10.78
N CYS A 18 -21.72 -14.36 12.07
CA CYS A 18 -20.65 -13.55 12.66
C CYS A 18 -19.23 -13.97 12.19
N ALA A 19 -19.03 -15.23 11.78
CA ALA A 19 -17.74 -15.72 11.32
C ALA A 19 -17.47 -15.50 9.82
N THR A 20 -18.50 -15.22 9.02
CA THR A 20 -18.41 -15.18 7.54
C THR A 20 -18.46 -13.78 6.92
N MET A 21 -18.64 -12.71 7.72
CA MET A 21 -18.86 -11.35 7.22
C MET A 21 -17.68 -10.38 7.43
N ARG A 22 -16.44 -10.81 7.22
CA ARG A 22 -15.35 -9.86 6.98
C ARG A 22 -14.97 -9.93 5.51
N GLU A 23 -15.54 -9.00 4.73
CA GLU A 23 -15.11 -8.83 3.35
C GLU A 23 -13.61 -8.46 3.33
N PRO A 24 -12.82 -9.06 2.44
CA PRO A 24 -11.44 -8.64 2.22
C PRO A 24 -11.40 -7.13 1.93
N LEU A 25 -10.44 -6.44 2.52
CA LEU A 25 -10.17 -5.06 2.10
C LEU A 25 -9.67 -5.12 0.66
N GLN A 26 -10.41 -4.54 -0.27
CA GLN A 26 -10.00 -4.46 -1.67
C GLN A 26 -10.35 -3.09 -2.24
N GLN A 27 -9.33 -2.29 -2.49
CA GLN A 27 -9.47 -0.91 -2.96
C GLN A 27 -8.50 -0.55 -4.09
N ARG A 28 -8.87 0.45 -4.88
CA ARG A 28 -8.06 1.12 -5.90
C ARG A 28 -8.01 2.60 -5.55
N THR A 29 -6.84 3.22 -5.64
CA THR A 29 -6.62 4.60 -5.18
C THR A 29 -5.53 5.28 -6.00
N THR A 30 -5.59 6.60 -6.09
CA THR A 30 -4.48 7.40 -6.64
C THR A 30 -3.40 7.70 -5.61
N GLN A 31 -3.71 7.48 -4.32
CA GLN A 31 -2.82 7.72 -3.20
C GLN A 31 -2.69 6.46 -2.35
N GLY A 32 -1.48 5.89 -2.32
CA GLY A 32 -1.12 4.66 -1.64
C GLY A 32 -0.63 4.88 -0.20
N PRO A 33 0.18 3.95 0.33
CA PRO A 33 0.64 4.00 1.71
C PRO A 33 1.53 5.20 1.99
N THR A 34 1.57 5.60 3.26
CA THR A 34 2.52 6.61 3.73
C THR A 34 3.86 5.97 4.06
N ALA A 35 4.92 6.77 4.02
CA ALA A 35 6.24 6.36 4.49
C ALA A 35 6.21 5.95 5.96
N GLU A 36 5.42 6.65 6.78
CA GLU A 36 5.25 6.36 8.21
C GLU A 36 4.61 4.99 8.43
N GLU A 37 3.55 4.66 7.68
CA GLU A 37 2.87 3.36 7.78
C GLU A 37 3.84 2.20 7.47
N MET A 38 4.65 2.36 6.42
CA MET A 38 5.64 1.35 6.03
C MET A 38 6.79 1.23 7.03
N TRP A 39 7.27 2.35 7.56
CA TRP A 39 8.31 2.36 8.59
C TRP A 39 7.79 1.71 9.88
N LEU A 40 6.61 2.12 10.35
CA LEU A 40 5.97 1.59 11.55
C LEU A 40 5.78 0.09 11.44
N TYR A 41 5.23 -0.38 10.31
CA TYR A 41 5.06 -1.81 10.06
C TYR A 41 6.39 -2.56 10.16
N ARG A 42 7.46 -2.02 9.57
CA ARG A 42 8.80 -2.63 9.61
C ARG A 42 9.37 -2.67 11.02
N VAL A 43 9.24 -1.60 11.80
CA VAL A 43 9.70 -1.56 13.20
C VAL A 43 8.96 -2.61 14.04
N ILE A 44 7.64 -2.71 13.90
CA ILE A 44 6.84 -3.71 14.63
C ILE A 44 7.27 -5.12 14.25
N LEU A 45 7.46 -5.41 12.96
CA LEU A 45 7.91 -6.73 12.51
C LEU A 45 9.32 -7.08 13.02
N THR A 46 10.26 -6.12 13.00
CA THR A 46 11.65 -6.39 13.38
C THR A 46 11.85 -6.43 14.89
N ASN A 47 11.20 -5.53 15.64
CA ASN A 47 11.45 -5.34 17.06
C ASN A 47 10.35 -5.93 17.95
N GLY A 48 9.21 -6.33 17.40
CA GLY A 48 8.06 -6.84 18.16
C GLY A 48 7.38 -5.80 19.06
N ARG A 49 7.73 -4.51 18.91
CA ARG A 49 7.18 -3.40 19.70
C ARG A 49 6.95 -2.16 18.84
N GLN A 50 6.14 -1.25 19.38
CA GLN A 50 5.99 0.10 18.83
C GLN A 50 7.33 0.87 18.92
N PRO A 51 7.63 1.78 17.97
CA PRO A 51 8.77 2.66 18.06
C PRO A 51 8.63 3.59 19.27
N ASN A 52 9.76 3.90 19.90
CA ASN A 52 9.82 4.92 20.92
C ASN A 52 9.92 6.33 20.30
N PHE A 53 9.93 7.36 21.15
CA PHE A 53 9.98 8.75 20.71
C PHE A 53 11.26 9.10 19.93
N GLU A 54 12.41 8.62 20.40
CA GLU A 54 13.70 8.90 19.74
C GLU A 54 13.81 8.24 18.37
N GLU A 55 13.36 6.98 18.24
CA GLU A 55 13.30 6.26 16.97
C GLU A 55 12.41 6.97 15.96
N ARG A 56 11.25 7.49 16.41
CA ARG A 56 10.34 8.26 15.56
C ARG A 56 10.98 9.56 15.10
N ARG A 57 11.57 10.33 16.03
CA ARG A 57 12.25 11.58 15.70
C ARG A 57 13.38 11.37 14.70
N HIS A 58 14.21 10.35 14.92
CA HIS A 58 15.30 10.03 14.01
C HIS A 58 14.80 9.65 12.61
N TRP A 59 13.72 8.88 12.52
CA TRP A 59 13.10 8.54 11.24
C TRP A 59 12.51 9.76 10.52
N GLU A 60 11.86 10.68 11.26
CA GLU A 60 11.32 11.93 10.70
C GLU A 60 12.44 12.79 10.09
N ASP A 61 13.57 12.91 10.79
CA ASP A 61 14.74 13.65 10.30
C ASP A 61 15.36 12.97 9.05
N ASP A 62 15.50 11.64 9.05
CA ASP A 62 16.04 10.87 7.91
C ASP A 62 15.17 11.01 6.66
N ILE A 63 13.85 10.84 6.78
CA ILE A 63 12.97 10.91 5.60
C ILE A 63 12.94 12.32 5.00
N ASP A 64 12.98 13.36 5.84
CA ASP A 64 13.07 14.74 5.38
C ASP A 64 14.40 15.03 4.66
N GLU A 65 15.51 14.52 5.19
CA GLU A 65 16.80 14.67 4.54
C GLU A 65 16.84 13.98 3.17
N ARG A 66 16.31 12.74 3.08
CA ARG A 66 16.27 11.98 1.83
C ARG A 66 15.40 12.67 0.77
N ILE A 67 14.22 13.17 1.16
CA ILE A 67 13.35 13.96 0.28
C ILE A 67 14.06 15.24 -0.17
N ALA A 68 14.66 16.00 0.75
CA ALA A 68 15.35 17.25 0.41
C ALA A 68 16.54 17.02 -0.52
N ARG A 69 17.29 15.93 -0.33
CA ARG A 69 18.39 15.51 -1.21
C ARG A 69 17.88 15.19 -2.62
N TYR A 70 16.80 14.42 -2.73
CA TYR A 70 16.17 14.10 -4.01
C TYR A 70 15.70 15.35 -4.74
N LEU A 71 15.00 16.26 -4.07
CA LEU A 71 14.47 17.48 -4.69
C LEU A 71 15.58 18.42 -5.16
N ARG A 72 16.71 18.49 -4.44
CA ARG A 72 17.90 19.24 -4.89
C ARG A 72 18.52 18.65 -6.15
N ALA A 73 18.58 17.32 -6.25
CA ALA A 73 19.10 16.63 -7.42
C ALA A 73 18.13 16.66 -8.63
N HIS A 74 16.83 16.89 -8.40
CA HIS A 74 15.79 16.88 -9.42
C HIS A 74 14.98 18.19 -9.48
N PRO A 75 15.55 19.29 -10.01
CA PRO A 75 14.87 20.59 -10.06
C PRO A 75 13.51 20.57 -10.77
N LYS A 76 13.35 19.72 -11.79
CA LYS A 76 12.06 19.54 -12.48
C LYS A 76 10.99 18.92 -11.58
N ALA A 77 11.37 18.00 -10.69
CA ALA A 77 10.45 17.40 -9.72
C ALA A 77 10.16 18.37 -8.55
N ALA A 78 11.12 19.22 -8.17
CA ALA A 78 10.92 20.24 -7.15
C ALA A 78 9.88 21.30 -7.56
N ASN A 79 9.73 21.55 -8.86
CA ASN A 79 8.80 22.52 -9.41
C ASN A 79 7.47 21.90 -9.91
N SER A 80 7.24 20.60 -9.70
CA SER A 80 6.01 19.95 -10.15
C SER A 80 4.86 20.13 -9.15
N LEU A 81 3.62 20.03 -9.65
CA LEU A 81 2.41 20.09 -8.80
C LEU A 81 2.39 18.97 -7.75
N ASP A 82 2.97 17.81 -8.08
CA ASP A 82 2.98 16.62 -7.24
C ASP A 82 4.01 16.68 -6.11
N VAL A 83 4.87 17.71 -6.06
CA VAL A 83 5.89 17.89 -5.03
C VAL A 83 5.27 17.96 -3.63
N SER A 84 4.07 18.52 -3.51
CA SER A 84 3.37 18.63 -2.24
C SER A 84 2.99 17.26 -1.68
N THR A 85 2.57 16.32 -2.52
CA THR A 85 2.24 14.95 -2.11
C THR A 85 3.47 14.16 -1.69
N PHE A 86 4.59 14.37 -2.38
CA PHE A 86 5.86 13.75 -2.06
C PHE A 86 6.48 14.32 -0.77
N LYS A 87 6.48 15.64 -0.62
CA LYS A 87 7.15 16.33 0.49
C LYS A 87 6.31 16.40 1.77
N PHE A 88 5.04 16.80 1.67
CA PHE A 88 4.20 17.05 2.84
C PHE A 88 3.44 15.81 3.29
N TYR A 89 2.80 15.10 2.36
CA TYR A 89 2.03 13.90 2.71
C TYR A 89 2.89 12.63 2.81
N ARG A 90 4.14 12.69 2.31
CA ARG A 90 5.12 11.59 2.34
C ARG A 90 4.49 10.24 1.96
N ARG A 91 3.69 10.25 0.90
CA ARG A 91 2.91 9.07 0.47
C ARG A 91 3.12 8.75 -0.99
N ALA A 92 3.04 7.46 -1.30
CA ALA A 92 3.09 7.00 -2.68
C ALA A 92 1.85 7.48 -3.45
N ALA A 93 2.03 7.95 -4.67
CA ALA A 93 0.93 8.45 -5.49
C ALA A 93 1.17 8.19 -6.99
N VAL A 94 0.07 8.11 -7.74
CA VAL A 94 0.10 8.08 -9.20
C VAL A 94 0.87 9.29 -9.74
N GLY A 95 1.69 9.08 -10.78
CA GLY A 95 2.57 10.09 -11.38
C GLY A 95 3.97 10.18 -10.76
N GLN A 96 4.18 9.65 -9.55
CA GLN A 96 5.51 9.61 -8.94
C GLN A 96 6.45 8.70 -9.72
N SER A 97 7.75 8.99 -9.64
CA SER A 97 8.79 8.13 -10.17
C SER A 97 9.06 6.94 -9.27
N LYS A 98 9.64 5.86 -9.83
CA LYS A 98 10.14 4.71 -9.05
C LYS A 98 11.05 5.14 -7.89
N GLU A 99 11.96 6.07 -8.13
CA GLU A 99 12.87 6.58 -7.09
C GLU A 99 12.12 7.27 -5.94
N GLN A 100 11.10 8.08 -6.26
CA GLN A 100 10.25 8.70 -5.24
C GLN A 100 9.53 7.64 -4.40
N VAL A 101 8.97 6.61 -5.05
CA VAL A 101 8.32 5.50 -4.34
C VAL A 101 9.32 4.76 -3.45
N THR A 102 10.53 4.48 -3.92
CA THR A 102 11.59 3.85 -3.11
C THR A 102 12.06 4.74 -1.96
N ILE A 103 12.12 6.06 -2.13
CA ILE A 103 12.44 6.98 -1.03
C ILE A 103 11.40 6.85 0.08
N LEU A 104 10.12 6.85 -0.27
CA LEU A 104 9.02 6.82 0.69
C LEU A 104 8.81 5.45 1.32
N LEU A 105 8.74 4.39 0.51
CA LEU A 105 8.31 3.07 0.97
C LEU A 105 9.47 2.08 1.19
N GLY A 106 10.67 2.44 0.74
CA GLY A 106 11.81 1.53 0.66
C GLY A 106 11.69 0.53 -0.49
N ALA A 107 12.53 -0.51 -0.43
CA ALA A 107 12.49 -1.60 -1.39
C ALA A 107 11.15 -2.39 -1.29
N PRO A 108 10.57 -2.79 -2.43
CA PRO A 108 9.37 -3.63 -2.43
C PRO A 108 9.67 -5.04 -1.89
N GLN A 109 8.63 -5.73 -1.40
CA GLN A 109 8.74 -7.14 -1.01
C GLN A 109 8.93 -8.05 -2.22
N ALA A 110 8.31 -7.68 -3.35
CA ALA A 110 8.46 -8.36 -4.62
C ALA A 110 8.18 -7.38 -5.76
N SER A 111 8.80 -7.61 -6.91
CA SER A 111 8.54 -6.92 -8.16
C SER A 111 8.30 -7.94 -9.28
N THR A 112 7.40 -7.64 -10.21
CA THR A 112 7.13 -8.49 -11.36
C THR A 112 6.83 -7.67 -12.60
N THR A 113 7.27 -8.18 -13.75
CA THR A 113 6.93 -7.68 -15.09
C THR A 113 6.11 -8.71 -15.88
N ASP A 114 5.77 -9.85 -15.28
CA ASP A 114 4.93 -10.87 -15.91
C ASP A 114 3.47 -10.39 -15.92
N PRO A 115 2.84 -10.21 -17.11
CA PRO A 115 1.45 -9.77 -17.20
C PRO A 115 0.47 -10.66 -16.43
N ALA A 116 0.72 -11.98 -16.35
CA ALA A 116 -0.16 -12.89 -15.61
C ALA A 116 -0.09 -12.66 -14.11
N GLU A 117 1.09 -12.33 -13.57
CA GLU A 117 1.25 -11.97 -12.17
C GLU A 117 0.67 -10.59 -11.88
N ILE A 118 0.86 -9.62 -12.78
CA ILE A 118 0.26 -8.28 -12.64
C ILE A 118 -1.28 -8.38 -12.60
N GLU A 119 -1.88 -9.21 -13.46
CA GLU A 119 -3.32 -9.49 -13.45
C GLU A 119 -3.79 -10.06 -12.11
N LYS A 120 -3.06 -11.04 -11.56
CA LYS A 120 -3.37 -11.63 -10.24
C LYS A 120 -3.32 -10.59 -9.12
N LEU A 121 -2.36 -9.67 -9.15
CA LEU A 121 -2.25 -8.58 -8.16
C LEU A 121 -3.40 -7.57 -8.31
N ALA A 122 -3.73 -7.19 -9.56
CA ALA A 122 -4.79 -6.22 -9.86
C ALA A 122 -6.20 -6.73 -9.54
N ARG A 123 -6.43 -8.05 -9.63
CA ARG A 123 -7.70 -8.70 -9.31
C ARG A 123 -8.87 -8.04 -10.07
N LYS A 124 -9.92 -7.62 -9.36
CA LYS A 124 -11.11 -6.98 -9.94
C LYS A 124 -10.81 -5.67 -10.67
N TYR A 125 -9.66 -5.06 -10.42
CA TYR A 125 -9.21 -3.82 -11.05
C TYR A 125 -8.35 -4.06 -12.30
N TRP A 126 -8.14 -5.32 -12.70
CA TRP A 126 -7.41 -5.65 -13.91
C TRP A 126 -7.96 -4.95 -15.17
N PRO A 127 -9.29 -4.85 -15.41
CA PRO A 127 -9.81 -4.14 -16.58
C PRO A 127 -9.34 -2.69 -16.69
N ASP A 128 -9.12 -2.02 -15.54
CA ASP A 128 -8.63 -0.65 -15.52
C ASP A 128 -7.10 -0.60 -15.74
N ILE A 129 -6.35 -1.57 -15.24
CA ILE A 129 -4.88 -1.57 -15.21
C ILE A 129 -4.26 -2.17 -16.49
N LYS A 130 -4.99 -3.07 -17.14
CA LYS A 130 -4.56 -3.78 -18.34
C LYS A 130 -4.16 -2.81 -19.45
N GLY A 131 -2.98 -3.04 -20.04
CA GLY A 131 -2.42 -2.20 -21.10
C GLY A 131 -1.85 -0.85 -20.65
N ARG A 132 -1.98 -0.52 -19.35
CA ARG A 132 -1.32 0.66 -18.75
C ARG A 132 -0.13 0.30 -17.90
N ALA A 133 -0.13 -0.86 -17.23
CA ALA A 133 0.96 -1.29 -16.35
C ALA A 133 1.86 -2.34 -17.02
N GLU A 134 3.16 -2.15 -16.89
CA GLU A 134 4.23 -3.03 -17.40
C GLU A 134 4.99 -3.71 -16.25
N GLU A 135 4.95 -3.11 -15.06
CA GLU A 135 5.58 -3.63 -13.86
C GLU A 135 4.68 -3.40 -12.65
N ALA A 136 4.73 -4.32 -11.68
CA ALA A 136 4.06 -4.16 -10.40
C ALA A 136 5.03 -4.41 -9.24
N TRP A 137 4.98 -3.55 -8.23
CA TRP A 137 5.68 -3.71 -6.97
C TRP A 137 4.70 -4.02 -5.86
N SER A 138 5.01 -5.02 -5.05
CA SER A 138 4.23 -5.42 -3.89
C SER A 138 4.88 -4.91 -2.61
N TYR A 139 4.06 -4.33 -1.75
CA TYR A 139 4.43 -3.79 -0.46
C TYR A 139 3.62 -4.48 0.64
N PRO A 140 4.07 -4.36 1.91
CA PRO A 140 3.29 -4.85 3.04
C PRO A 140 1.86 -4.34 3.08
N LEU A 141 1.04 -4.98 3.91
CA LEU A 141 -0.37 -4.62 4.09
C LEU A 141 -1.20 -4.74 2.80
N GLY A 142 -0.72 -5.54 1.85
CA GLY A 142 -1.45 -5.84 0.61
C GLY A 142 -1.40 -4.74 -0.44
N TRP A 143 -0.49 -3.78 -0.30
CA TRP A 143 -0.35 -2.68 -1.25
C TRP A 143 0.38 -3.12 -2.52
N HIS A 144 -0.16 -2.72 -3.68
CA HIS A 144 0.47 -2.93 -4.98
C HIS A 144 0.56 -1.60 -5.73
N VAL A 145 1.75 -1.29 -6.25
CA VAL A 145 2.03 -0.08 -7.02
C VAL A 145 2.38 -0.51 -8.44
N TYR A 146 1.66 0.03 -9.43
CA TYR A 146 1.81 -0.35 -10.84
C TYR A 146 2.53 0.75 -11.60
N PHE A 147 3.43 0.36 -12.49
CA PHE A 147 4.27 1.27 -13.25
C PHE A 147 4.12 1.07 -14.75
N ALA A 148 4.20 2.18 -15.48
CA ALA A 148 4.56 2.22 -16.89
C ALA A 148 5.89 2.95 -16.99
N ASP A 149 6.87 2.40 -17.71
CA ASP A 149 8.23 2.94 -17.74
C ASP A 149 8.79 3.21 -16.32
N SER A 150 8.88 4.49 -15.96
CA SER A 150 9.44 4.98 -14.69
C SER A 150 8.40 5.61 -13.76
N ARG A 151 7.10 5.56 -14.11
CA ARG A 151 6.03 6.32 -13.45
C ARG A 151 4.94 5.42 -12.90
N VAL A 152 4.43 5.76 -11.73
CA VAL A 152 3.26 5.09 -11.12
C VAL A 152 2.03 5.43 -11.96
N VAL A 153 1.30 4.40 -12.40
CA VAL A 153 0.05 4.55 -13.18
C VAL A 153 -1.19 4.12 -12.43
N ASP A 154 -1.05 3.31 -11.39
CA ASP A 154 -2.15 2.89 -10.53
C ASP A 154 -1.64 2.37 -9.18
N ILE A 155 -2.53 2.31 -8.19
CA ILE A 155 -2.25 1.75 -6.87
C ILE A 155 -3.49 0.98 -6.39
N THR A 156 -3.29 -0.25 -5.95
CA THR A 156 -4.36 -1.07 -5.34
C THR A 156 -3.94 -1.57 -3.97
N GLN A 157 -4.91 -1.99 -3.17
CA GLN A 157 -4.68 -2.71 -1.93
C GLN A 157 -5.61 -3.92 -1.86
N TYR A 158 -5.06 -5.06 -1.47
CA TYR A 158 -5.82 -6.27 -1.15
C TYR A 158 -5.32 -6.92 0.15
N LEU A 159 -6.19 -6.97 1.17
CA LEU A 159 -5.89 -7.64 2.43
C LEU A 159 -7.03 -8.62 2.80
N PRO A 160 -6.77 -9.93 2.96
CA PRO A 160 -7.75 -10.85 3.53
C PRO A 160 -8.01 -10.46 5.00
N ARG A 161 -9.28 -10.38 5.43
CA ARG A 161 -9.70 -9.91 6.76
C ARG A 161 -10.45 -10.97 7.56
#